data_AF-A0A661YN03-F1
#
_entry.id   AF-A0A661YN03-F1
#
_cell.length_a   1.000
_cell.length_b   1.000
_cell.length_c   1.000
_cell.angle_alpha   90.00
_cell.angle_beta   90.00
_cell.angle_gamma   90.00
#
_symmetry.space_group_name_H-M   'P 1'
#
loop_
_entity.id
_entity.type
_entity.pdbx_description
1 polymer ?
#
loop_
_entity_poly.entity_id
_entity_poly.type
_entity_poly.pdbx_seq_one_letter_code
_entity_poly.pdbx_strand_id
1 'polypeptide(L)'
;MKYIDEYRDKEIVRLLAEEIKRTVTKPVRLMEVCGGHTMSIQKYGIPYLLPEEVELISGPGCPVCVTSRTYIDRAVAYSRRDDVIITTYGDLIRVPGSSSSLDKEKANGADVRIVYSILDALMVAKKNRRKKIVFLGIGFETTAPISAAGIIKAQMAGLTNFYLYSAHKIMPPAMETLIDEGVKIDGYIGPGHVSTIT
;
A
#
# COMPACT_ATOMS: atom_id res chain seq x y z
N MET A 1 -10.87 13.51 -17.82
CA MET A 1 -9.51 13.57 -17.24
C MET A 1 -8.56 13.56 -18.42
N LYS A 2 -7.62 14.50 -18.54
CA LYS A 2 -6.67 14.51 -19.67
C LYS A 2 -5.99 13.14 -19.76
N TYR A 3 -5.84 12.59 -20.97
CA TYR A 3 -5.22 11.28 -21.27
C TYR A 3 -6.01 10.01 -20.91
N ILE A 4 -7.19 10.08 -20.26
CA ILE A 4 -7.98 8.86 -20.02
C ILE A 4 -8.52 8.24 -21.31
N ASP A 5 -9.01 9.08 -22.22
CA ASP A 5 -9.64 8.61 -23.45
C ASP A 5 -8.59 8.03 -24.40
N GLU A 6 -7.43 8.69 -24.50
CA GLU A 6 -6.28 8.26 -25.32
C GLU A 6 -5.68 6.93 -24.82
N TYR A 7 -5.45 6.78 -23.50
CA TYR A 7 -4.84 5.56 -22.94
C TYR A 7 -5.83 4.40 -22.79
N ARG A 8 -7.13 4.62 -23.03
CA ARG A 8 -8.16 3.59 -23.04
C ARG A 8 -8.76 3.38 -24.42
N ASP A 9 -8.14 3.96 -25.45
CA ASP A 9 -8.55 3.77 -26.82
C ASP A 9 -8.34 2.30 -27.23
N LYS A 10 -9.43 1.68 -27.66
CA LYS A 10 -9.46 0.25 -28.00
C LYS A 10 -8.59 -0.07 -29.21
N GLU A 11 -8.53 0.82 -30.19
CA GLU A 11 -7.75 0.61 -31.41
C GLU A 11 -6.26 0.73 -31.11
N ILE A 12 -5.86 1.69 -30.27
CA ILE A 12 -4.48 1.79 -29.79
C ILE A 12 -4.09 0.53 -29.01
N VAL A 13 -4.93 0.06 -28.09
CA VAL A 13 -4.65 -1.17 -27.30
C VAL A 13 -4.48 -2.39 -28.19
N ARG A 14 -5.33 -2.55 -29.22
CA ARG A 14 -5.22 -3.65 -30.20
C ARG A 14 -3.92 -3.60 -31.00
N LEU A 15 -3.55 -2.41 -31.49
CA LEU A 15 -2.30 -2.22 -32.22
C LEU A 15 -1.09 -2.56 -31.34
N LEU A 16 -1.09 -2.15 -30.07
CA LEU A 16 -0.04 -2.50 -29.12
C LEU A 16 0.04 -4.01 -28.84
N ALA A 17 -1.11 -4.67 -28.67
CA ALA A 17 -1.15 -6.12 -28.46
C ALA A 17 -0.57 -6.90 -29.66
N GLU A 18 -0.92 -6.50 -30.89
CA GLU A 18 -0.37 -7.08 -32.11
C GLU A 18 1.14 -6.81 -32.25
N GLU A 19 1.60 -5.61 -31.87
CA GLU A 19 3.02 -5.29 -31.90
C GLU A 19 3.83 -6.10 -30.88
N ILE A 20 3.28 -6.30 -29.67
CA ILE A 20 3.87 -7.20 -28.66
C ILE A 20 3.98 -8.61 -29.23
N LYS A 21 2.90 -9.12 -29.84
CA LYS A 21 2.87 -10.45 -30.47
C LYS A 21 3.92 -10.62 -31.57
N ARG A 22 4.22 -9.57 -32.34
CA ARG A 22 5.27 -9.59 -33.37
C ARG A 22 6.69 -9.50 -32.79
N THR A 23 6.83 -8.82 -31.65
CA THR A 23 8.14 -8.52 -31.04
C THR A 23 8.66 -9.68 -30.20
N VAL A 24 7.76 -10.38 -29.50
CA VAL A 24 8.13 -11.45 -28.58
C VAL A 24 8.60 -12.68 -29.37
N THR A 25 9.87 -13.03 -29.19
CA THR A 25 10.53 -14.15 -29.88
C THR A 25 10.94 -15.28 -28.93
N LYS A 26 10.81 -15.06 -27.62
CA LYS A 26 11.14 -16.01 -26.56
C LYS A 26 10.25 -15.75 -25.34
N PRO A 27 10.07 -16.74 -24.45
CA PRO A 27 9.36 -16.53 -23.19
C PRO A 27 9.95 -15.36 -22.39
N VAL A 28 9.09 -14.52 -21.82
CA VAL A 28 9.45 -13.38 -20.99
C VAL A 28 8.53 -13.29 -19.78
N ARG A 29 9.11 -13.07 -18.60
CA ARG A 29 8.43 -13.01 -17.31
C ARG A 29 8.51 -11.60 -16.75
N LEU A 30 7.40 -10.89 -16.78
CA LEU A 30 7.33 -9.49 -16.33
C LEU A 30 6.60 -9.41 -15.00
N MET A 31 7.25 -8.81 -14.00
CA MET A 31 6.65 -8.66 -12.67
C MET A 31 6.17 -7.22 -12.44
N GLU A 32 4.90 -7.05 -12.11
CA GLU A 32 4.39 -5.79 -11.56
C GLU A 32 4.49 -5.78 -10.03
N VAL A 33 4.75 -4.62 -9.44
CA VAL A 33 4.87 -4.44 -7.99
C VAL A 33 3.94 -3.33 -7.48
N CYS A 34 2.73 -3.24 -8.03
CA CYS A 34 1.75 -2.22 -7.70
C CYS A 34 0.34 -2.81 -7.71
N GLY A 35 -0.34 -2.84 -6.55
CA GLY A 35 -1.73 -3.33 -6.49
C GLY A 35 -2.70 -2.66 -7.48
N GLY A 36 -2.44 -1.41 -7.88
CA GLY A 36 -3.20 -0.73 -8.93
C GLY A 36 -2.96 -1.30 -10.34
N HIS A 37 -1.73 -1.75 -10.63
CA HIS A 37 -1.42 -2.48 -11.85
C HIS A 37 -2.01 -3.88 -11.81
N THR A 38 -1.87 -4.61 -10.70
CA THR A 38 -2.54 -5.91 -10.50
C THR A 38 -4.02 -5.82 -10.83
N MET A 39 -4.71 -4.83 -10.26
CA MET A 39 -6.14 -4.64 -10.51
C MET A 39 -6.42 -4.26 -11.97
N SER A 40 -5.63 -3.39 -12.58
CA SER A 40 -5.84 -3.01 -13.98
C SER A 40 -5.65 -4.21 -14.93
N ILE A 41 -4.59 -5.00 -14.72
CA ILE A 41 -4.29 -6.20 -15.49
C ILE A 41 -5.46 -7.19 -15.44
N GLN A 42 -5.98 -7.46 -14.25
CA GLN A 42 -7.09 -8.39 -14.04
C GLN A 42 -8.42 -7.83 -14.58
N LYS A 43 -8.74 -6.58 -14.24
CA LYS A 43 -9.99 -5.92 -14.64
C LYS A 43 -10.16 -5.88 -16.16
N TYR A 44 -9.08 -5.63 -16.89
CA TYR A 44 -9.12 -5.50 -18.35
C TYR A 44 -8.72 -6.79 -19.08
N GLY A 45 -8.47 -7.88 -18.35
CA GLY A 45 -8.11 -9.16 -18.95
C GLY A 45 -6.86 -9.09 -19.82
N ILE A 46 -5.88 -8.26 -19.44
CA ILE A 46 -4.64 -8.04 -20.20
C ILE A 46 -3.93 -9.36 -20.56
N PRO A 47 -3.87 -10.39 -19.70
CA PRO A 47 -3.26 -11.67 -20.07
C PRO A 47 -3.87 -12.32 -21.31
N TYR A 48 -5.17 -12.12 -21.59
CA TYR A 48 -5.84 -12.65 -22.78
C TYR A 48 -5.51 -11.90 -24.07
N LEU A 49 -4.89 -10.72 -23.96
CA LEU A 49 -4.45 -9.91 -25.10
C LEU A 49 -2.98 -10.18 -25.46
N LEU A 50 -2.26 -10.87 -24.60
CA LEU A 50 -0.83 -11.13 -24.76
C LEU A 50 -0.59 -12.51 -25.37
N PRO A 51 0.53 -12.72 -26.10
CA PRO A 51 0.94 -14.04 -26.55
C PRO A 51 1.33 -14.93 -25.35
N GLU A 52 1.26 -16.25 -25.51
CA GLU A 52 1.49 -17.23 -24.42
C GLU A 52 2.92 -17.16 -23.86
N GLU A 53 3.86 -16.63 -24.64
CA GLU A 53 5.25 -16.38 -24.25
C GLU A 53 5.40 -15.26 -23.22
N VAL A 54 4.40 -14.41 -23.01
CA VAL A 54 4.46 -13.31 -22.02
C VAL A 54 3.72 -13.71 -20.74
N GLU A 55 4.48 -13.96 -19.69
CA GLU A 55 3.95 -14.23 -18.36
C GLU A 55 3.95 -12.95 -17.52
N LEU A 56 2.79 -12.57 -16.99
CA LEU A 56 2.65 -11.49 -16.02
C LEU A 56 2.62 -12.05 -14.60
N ILE A 57 3.54 -11.59 -13.75
CA ILE A 57 3.68 -12.02 -12.37
C ILE A 57 3.32 -10.85 -11.44
N SER A 58 2.55 -11.13 -10.38
CA SER A 58 2.26 -10.16 -9.32
C SER A 58 3.26 -10.26 -8.19
N GLY A 59 4.04 -9.21 -8.00
CA GLY A 59 5.01 -9.07 -6.91
C GLY A 59 4.41 -8.44 -5.64
N PRO A 60 5.26 -8.05 -4.68
CA PRO A 60 4.85 -7.54 -3.37
C PRO A 60 4.34 -6.08 -3.40
N GLY A 61 3.37 -5.78 -4.28
CA GLY A 61 2.84 -4.42 -4.51
C GLY A 61 1.76 -3.94 -3.53
N CYS A 62 1.47 -4.68 -2.47
CA CYS A 62 0.44 -4.37 -1.47
C CYS A 62 1.06 -4.14 -0.09
N PRO A 63 1.17 -2.89 0.40
CA PRO A 63 1.90 -2.59 1.63
C PRO A 63 1.26 -3.18 2.89
N VAL A 64 -0.07 -3.36 2.87
CA VAL A 64 -0.84 -4.03 3.92
C VAL A 64 -0.52 -5.52 3.95
N CYS A 65 -0.51 -6.17 2.79
CA CYS A 65 -0.29 -7.60 2.64
C CYS A 65 1.11 -8.01 3.11
N VAL A 66 2.12 -7.15 2.91
CA VAL A 66 3.50 -7.39 3.36
C VAL A 66 3.78 -6.84 4.76
N THR A 67 2.75 -6.40 5.51
CA THR A 67 2.94 -5.95 6.89
C THR A 67 3.15 -7.13 7.82
N SER A 68 4.20 -7.06 8.64
CA SER A 68 4.55 -8.15 9.54
C SER A 68 3.48 -8.36 10.62
N ARG A 69 3.27 -9.62 10.99
CA ARG A 69 2.35 -10.00 12.08
C ARG A 69 2.72 -9.30 13.39
N THR A 70 4.03 -9.16 13.67
CA THR A 70 4.56 -8.45 14.84
C THR A 70 4.11 -6.98 14.90
N TYR A 71 3.97 -6.31 13.74
CA TYR A 71 3.45 -4.95 13.70
C TYR A 71 1.98 -4.91 14.15
N ILE A 72 1.15 -5.82 13.65
CA ILE A 72 -0.26 -5.95 14.03
C ILE A 72 -0.39 -6.30 15.52
N ASP A 73 0.45 -7.20 16.03
CA ASP A 73 0.44 -7.59 17.45
C ASP A 73 0.73 -6.42 18.38
N ARG A 74 1.69 -5.56 18.00
CA ARG A 74 1.96 -4.33 18.77
C ARG A 74 0.82 -3.33 18.67
N ALA A 75 0.18 -3.19 17.51
CA ALA A 75 -1.00 -2.34 17.36
C ALA A 75 -2.18 -2.82 18.23
N VAL A 76 -2.40 -4.14 18.30
CA VAL A 76 -3.37 -4.78 19.21
C VAL A 76 -2.99 -4.54 20.68
N ALA A 77 -1.71 -4.66 21.03
CA ALA A 77 -1.26 -4.36 22.39
C ALA A 77 -1.50 -2.89 22.77
N TYR A 78 -1.30 -1.96 21.82
CA TYR A 78 -1.61 -0.54 22.03
C TYR A 78 -3.11 -0.28 22.14
N SER A 79 -3.97 -0.93 21.36
CA SER A 79 -5.42 -0.73 21.42
C SER A 79 -6.03 -1.15 22.76
N ARG A 80 -5.39 -2.07 23.48
CA ARG A 80 -5.82 -2.54 24.81
C ARG A 80 -5.51 -1.57 25.95
N ARG A 81 -4.80 -0.48 25.67
CA ARG A 81 -4.46 0.53 26.69
C ARG A 81 -5.56 1.58 26.77
N ASP A 82 -6.07 1.82 27.98
CA ASP A 82 -7.11 2.83 28.20
C ASP A 82 -6.66 4.25 27.81
N ASP A 83 -5.36 4.55 27.85
CA ASP A 83 -4.82 5.87 27.49
C ASP A 83 -4.58 6.06 25.98
N VAL A 84 -4.91 5.08 25.13
CA VAL A 84 -4.61 5.09 23.69
C VAL A 84 -5.88 5.10 22.85
N ILE A 85 -5.83 5.83 21.73
CA ILE A 85 -6.77 5.71 20.62
C ILE A 85 -5.97 5.33 19.38
N ILE A 86 -6.33 4.23 18.74
CA ILE A 86 -5.72 3.81 17.48
C ILE A 86 -6.47 4.49 16.33
N THR A 87 -5.72 5.06 15.39
CA THR A 87 -6.24 5.56 14.12
C THR A 87 -5.59 4.79 12.98
N THR A 88 -6.41 4.28 12.05
CA THR A 88 -5.93 3.41 10.98
C THR A 88 -6.77 3.60 9.72
N TYR A 89 -6.20 3.30 8.55
CA TYR A 89 -6.99 3.09 7.34
C TYR A 89 -7.83 1.81 7.46
N GLY A 90 -8.89 1.73 6.65
CA GLY A 90 -9.89 0.66 6.73
C GLY A 90 -9.40 -0.71 6.23
N ASP A 91 -8.36 -0.74 5.42
CA ASP A 91 -7.74 -1.96 4.88
C ASP A 91 -7.00 -2.77 5.96
N LEU A 92 -6.35 -2.08 6.90
CA LEU A 92 -5.54 -2.71 7.94
C LEU A 92 -6.37 -3.32 9.08
N ILE A 93 -7.59 -2.81 9.33
CA ILE A 93 -8.35 -3.13 10.55
C ILE A 93 -8.64 -4.65 10.69
N ARG A 94 -8.79 -5.35 9.56
CA ARG A 94 -9.13 -6.77 9.50
C ARG A 94 -7.91 -7.68 9.44
N VAL A 95 -6.70 -7.14 9.31
CA VAL A 95 -5.49 -7.95 9.22
C VAL A 95 -5.28 -8.69 10.56
N PRO A 96 -5.13 -10.03 10.53
CA PRO A 96 -4.99 -10.81 11.75
C PRO A 96 -3.57 -10.71 12.32
N GLY A 97 -3.49 -10.50 13.63
CA GLY A 97 -2.28 -10.71 14.42
C GLY A 97 -2.17 -12.16 14.94
N SER A 98 -1.28 -12.36 15.90
CA SER A 98 -1.07 -13.60 16.64
C SER A 98 -2.23 -13.94 17.57
N SER A 99 -2.77 -12.94 18.25
CA SER A 99 -3.87 -13.14 19.22
C SER A 99 -5.23 -12.59 18.79
N SER A 100 -5.26 -11.56 17.93
CA SER A 100 -6.50 -10.82 17.61
C SER A 100 -6.33 -9.99 16.33
N SER A 101 -7.31 -9.18 15.99
CA SER A 101 -7.23 -8.12 14.97
C SER A 101 -7.78 -6.81 15.54
N LEU A 102 -7.46 -5.67 14.94
CA LEU A 102 -7.98 -4.38 15.41
C LEU A 102 -9.52 -4.30 15.34
N ASP A 103 -10.12 -4.98 14.36
CA ASP A 103 -11.59 -5.10 14.24
C ASP A 103 -12.19 -5.84 15.44
N LYS A 104 -11.55 -6.94 15.88
CA LYS A 104 -11.97 -7.67 17.09
C LYS A 104 -11.75 -6.86 18.36
N GLU A 105 -10.61 -6.19 18.50
CA GLU A 105 -10.35 -5.34 19.67
C GLU A 105 -11.34 -4.17 19.75
N LYS A 106 -11.71 -3.58 18.60
CA LYS A 106 -12.76 -2.57 18.52
C LYS A 106 -14.11 -3.11 18.99
N ALA A 107 -14.48 -4.32 18.56
CA ALA A 107 -15.71 -4.99 19.02
C ALA A 107 -15.67 -5.27 20.54
N ASN A 108 -14.48 -5.48 21.11
CA ASN A 108 -14.26 -5.66 22.54
C ASN A 108 -14.16 -4.34 23.34
N GLY A 109 -14.43 -3.19 22.71
CA GLY A 109 -14.48 -1.89 23.37
C GLY A 109 -13.21 -1.04 23.28
N ALA A 110 -12.17 -1.49 22.59
CA ALA A 110 -10.99 -0.66 22.32
C ALA A 110 -11.35 0.54 21.42
N ASP A 111 -10.78 1.72 21.69
CA ASP A 111 -11.00 2.91 20.87
C ASP A 111 -10.13 2.86 19.59
N VAL A 112 -10.66 2.18 18.58
CA VAL A 112 -10.06 2.07 17.23
C VAL A 112 -10.93 2.82 16.22
N ARG A 113 -10.35 3.83 15.57
CA ARG A 113 -11.03 4.71 14.63
C ARG A 113 -10.47 4.54 13.22
N ILE A 114 -11.38 4.29 12.27
CA ILE A 114 -11.02 4.29 10.85
C ILE A 114 -10.95 5.75 10.39
N VAL A 115 -9.87 6.10 9.72
CA VAL A 115 -9.64 7.43 9.14
C VAL A 115 -9.35 7.32 7.65
N TYR A 116 -9.62 8.39 6.91
CA TYR A 116 -9.33 8.46 5.47
C TYR A 116 -8.07 9.27 5.16
N SER A 117 -7.61 10.05 6.14
CA SER A 117 -6.40 10.85 6.02
C SER A 117 -5.68 10.98 7.36
N ILE A 118 -4.40 11.35 7.31
CA ILE A 118 -3.65 11.71 8.52
C ILE A 118 -4.22 12.97 9.18
N LEU A 119 -4.88 13.85 8.43
CA LEU A 119 -5.53 15.05 8.98
C LEU A 119 -6.69 14.67 9.91
N ASP A 120 -7.43 13.60 9.58
CA ASP A 120 -8.48 13.08 10.47
C ASP A 120 -7.87 12.58 11.78
N ALA A 121 -6.72 11.89 11.73
CA ALA A 121 -6.01 11.45 12.92
C ALA A 121 -5.52 12.64 13.77
N LEU A 122 -5.04 13.73 13.15
CA LEU A 122 -4.69 14.97 13.85
C LEU A 122 -5.92 15.65 14.48
N MET A 123 -7.08 15.61 13.82
CA MET A 123 -8.33 16.10 14.42
C MET A 123 -8.73 15.29 15.64
N VAL A 124 -8.56 13.96 15.59
CA VAL A 124 -8.78 13.09 16.76
C VAL A 124 -7.82 13.49 17.89
N ALA A 125 -6.54 13.75 17.60
CA ALA A 125 -5.56 14.21 18.61
C ALA A 125 -5.92 15.55 19.23
N LYS A 126 -6.36 16.52 18.43
CA LYS A 126 -6.82 17.82 18.91
C LYS A 126 -8.02 17.71 19.85
N LYS A 127 -8.97 16.82 19.56
CA LYS A 127 -10.19 16.60 20.35
C LYS A 127 -9.96 15.78 21.63
N ASN A 128 -8.89 14.98 21.70
CA ASN A 128 -8.63 14.05 22.80
C ASN A 128 -7.26 14.30 23.44
N ARG A 129 -7.01 15.53 23.92
CA ARG A 129 -5.69 15.97 24.42
C ARG A 129 -5.09 15.12 25.56
N ARG A 130 -5.92 14.38 26.30
CA ARG A 130 -5.51 13.50 27.41
C ARG A 130 -5.22 12.05 26.99
N LYS A 131 -5.47 11.70 25.73
CA LYS A 131 -5.23 10.37 25.16
C LYS A 131 -4.07 10.43 24.17
N LYS A 132 -3.32 9.33 24.06
CA LYS A 132 -2.28 9.13 23.04
C LYS A 132 -2.95 8.65 21.77
N ILE A 133 -2.84 9.43 20.69
CA ILE A 133 -3.35 9.03 19.39
C ILE A 133 -2.23 8.38 18.63
N VAL A 134 -2.37 7.09 18.35
CA VAL A 134 -1.40 6.32 17.60
C VAL A 134 -1.96 6.10 16.19
N PHE A 135 -1.35 6.75 15.21
CA PHE A 135 -1.66 6.54 13.79
C PHE A 135 -0.80 5.42 13.23
N LEU A 136 -1.44 4.40 12.66
CA LEU A 136 -0.77 3.26 12.05
C LEU A 136 -0.30 3.63 10.63
N GLY A 137 0.95 4.07 10.54
CA GLY A 137 1.56 4.50 9.28
C GLY A 137 2.05 3.31 8.46
N ILE A 138 1.27 2.91 7.46
CA ILE A 138 1.61 1.86 6.51
C ILE A 138 1.53 2.40 5.10
N GLY A 139 2.49 1.99 4.29
CA GLY A 139 2.46 2.16 2.86
C GLY A 139 3.87 2.17 2.28
N PHE A 140 3.94 2.44 1.00
CA PHE A 140 5.18 2.61 0.27
C PHE A 140 5.57 4.10 0.24
N GLU A 141 6.52 4.44 -0.62
CA GLU A 141 7.03 5.78 -0.84
C GLU A 141 5.92 6.80 -1.13
N THR A 142 4.80 6.38 -1.71
CA THR A 142 3.63 7.23 -1.97
C THR A 142 2.96 7.79 -0.71
N THR A 143 3.06 7.07 0.41
CA THR A 143 2.37 7.40 1.66
C THR A 143 3.31 8.00 2.71
N ALA A 144 4.60 7.70 2.64
CA ALA A 144 5.60 8.17 3.60
C ALA A 144 5.67 9.72 3.68
N PRO A 145 5.62 10.49 2.58
CA PRO A 145 5.58 11.95 2.62
C PRO A 145 4.34 12.49 3.33
N ILE A 146 3.18 11.85 3.16
CA ILE A 146 1.93 12.27 3.83
C ILE A 146 2.07 12.06 5.34
N SER A 147 2.64 10.92 5.75
CA SER A 147 2.95 10.64 7.15
C SER A 147 3.92 11.65 7.75
N ALA A 148 4.99 11.99 7.04
CA ALA A 148 5.95 13.01 7.44
C ALA A 148 5.30 14.40 7.58
N ALA A 149 4.48 14.80 6.60
CA ALA A 149 3.74 16.05 6.64
C ALA A 149 2.77 16.11 7.83
N GLY A 150 2.16 14.98 8.20
CA GLY A 150 1.32 14.88 9.39
C GLY A 150 2.08 15.09 10.70
N ILE A 151 3.29 14.54 10.83
CA ILE A 151 4.17 14.78 11.99
C ILE A 151 4.52 16.26 12.09
N ILE A 152 4.95 16.89 10.98
CA ILE A 152 5.28 18.31 10.95
C ILE A 152 4.06 19.17 11.36
N LYS A 153 2.88 18.87 10.81
CA LYS A 153 1.64 19.56 11.20
C LYS A 153 1.28 19.36 12.66
N ALA A 154 1.50 18.16 13.22
CA ALA A 154 1.27 17.90 14.64
C ALA A 154 2.16 18.78 15.52
N GLN A 155 3.44 18.88 15.18
CA GLN A 155 4.41 19.73 15.87
C GLN A 155 4.01 21.20 15.78
N MET A 156 3.69 21.71 14.58
CA MET A 156 3.24 23.10 14.38
C MET A 156 1.97 23.43 15.17
N ALA A 157 1.08 22.46 15.36
CA ALA A 157 -0.16 22.62 16.12
C ALA A 157 0.00 22.39 17.64
N GLY A 158 1.22 22.14 18.13
CA GLY A 158 1.48 21.83 19.53
C GLY A 158 0.75 20.56 20.02
N LEU A 159 0.60 19.56 19.14
CA LEU A 159 -0.01 18.27 19.46
C LEU A 159 1.06 17.32 20.00
N THR A 160 1.26 17.32 21.31
CA THR A 160 2.22 16.42 22.00
C THR A 160 1.68 15.00 22.21
N ASN A 161 0.42 14.76 21.84
CA ASN A 161 -0.26 13.48 22.04
C ASN A 161 -0.49 12.69 20.74
N PHE A 162 0.13 13.10 19.63
CA PHE A 162 0.06 12.40 18.36
C PHE A 162 1.34 11.60 18.10
N TYR A 163 1.19 10.32 17.76
CA TYR A 163 2.28 9.39 17.54
C TYR A 163 2.08 8.67 16.20
N LEU A 164 3.15 8.56 15.41
CA LEU A 164 3.19 7.69 14.24
C LEU A 164 3.82 6.36 14.65
N TYR A 165 3.08 5.27 14.55
CA TYR A 165 3.66 3.93 14.59
C TYR A 165 3.91 3.51 13.14
N SER A 166 5.18 3.44 12.73
CA SER A 166 5.53 3.32 11.31
C SER A 166 5.91 1.89 10.91
N ALA A 167 5.33 1.43 9.81
CA ALA A 167 5.75 0.28 9.00
C ALA A 167 5.74 0.63 7.51
N HIS A 168 6.19 1.85 7.18
CA HIS A 168 6.45 2.25 5.80
C HIS A 168 7.58 1.39 5.23
N LYS A 169 7.51 1.14 3.93
CA LYS A 169 8.44 0.26 3.21
C LYS A 169 8.95 0.98 1.97
N ILE A 170 10.06 0.50 1.45
CA ILE A 170 10.71 1.01 0.26
C ILE A 170 10.72 -0.12 -0.77
N MET A 171 10.34 0.17 -2.01
CA MET A 171 10.15 -0.80 -3.07
C MET A 171 11.47 -1.28 -3.69
N PRO A 172 12.45 -0.42 -4.04
CA PRO A 172 13.72 -0.89 -4.63
C PRO A 172 14.41 -2.03 -3.87
N PRO A 173 14.55 -2.01 -2.53
CA PRO A 173 15.15 -3.14 -1.80
C PRO A 173 14.34 -4.43 -1.90
N ALA A 174 13.00 -4.34 -1.94
CA ALA A 174 12.15 -5.50 -2.11
C ALA A 174 12.28 -6.10 -3.52
N MET A 175 12.45 -5.27 -4.54
CA MET A 175 12.73 -5.70 -5.91
C MET A 175 14.11 -6.37 -6.02
N GLU A 176 15.15 -5.76 -5.44
CA GLU A 176 16.51 -6.31 -5.42
C GLU A 176 16.55 -7.68 -4.73
N THR A 177 15.88 -7.81 -3.58
CA THR A 177 15.80 -9.08 -2.83
C THR A 177 15.21 -10.22 -3.69
N LEU A 178 14.19 -9.94 -4.51
CA LEU A 178 13.60 -10.97 -5.38
C LEU A 178 14.58 -11.45 -6.46
N ILE A 179 15.44 -10.55 -6.97
CA ILE A 179 16.49 -10.92 -7.91
C ILE A 179 17.53 -11.79 -7.21
N ASP A 180 17.98 -11.37 -6.01
CA ASP A 180 19.01 -12.07 -5.24
C ASP A 180 18.55 -13.48 -4.79
N GLU A 181 17.27 -13.64 -4.46
CA GLU A 181 16.65 -14.94 -4.15
C GLU A 181 16.43 -15.83 -5.38
N GLY A 182 16.80 -15.35 -6.57
CA GLY A 182 16.76 -16.13 -7.81
C GLY A 182 15.35 -16.27 -8.39
N VAL A 183 14.43 -15.35 -8.06
CA VAL A 183 13.11 -15.32 -8.71
C VAL A 183 13.32 -15.04 -10.20
N LYS A 184 12.83 -15.96 -11.04
CA LYS A 184 12.98 -15.87 -12.49
C LYS A 184 12.07 -14.78 -13.06
N ILE A 185 12.64 -13.60 -13.24
CA ILE A 185 12.01 -12.44 -13.88
C ILE A 185 12.95 -11.87 -14.95
N ASP A 186 12.36 -11.39 -16.04
CA ASP A 186 13.09 -10.73 -17.13
C ASP A 186 12.93 -9.20 -17.09
N GLY A 187 11.96 -8.69 -16.31
CA GLY A 187 11.75 -7.26 -16.13
C GLY A 187 10.66 -6.91 -15.13
N TYR A 188 10.68 -5.65 -14.68
CA TYR A 188 9.67 -5.08 -13.80
C TYR A 188 8.76 -4.08 -14.52
N ILE A 189 7.47 -4.12 -14.20
CA ILE A 189 6.51 -3.06 -14.49
C ILE A 189 6.47 -2.14 -13.26
N GLY A 190 7.26 -1.07 -13.32
CA GLY A 190 7.50 -0.16 -12.21
C GLY A 190 6.23 0.52 -11.66
N PRO A 191 6.14 0.75 -10.35
CA PRO A 191 4.96 1.35 -9.70
C PRO A 191 4.88 2.86 -9.97
N GLY A 192 4.03 3.29 -10.91
CA GLY A 192 3.98 4.70 -11.36
C GLY A 192 3.86 5.75 -10.26
N HIS A 193 3.01 5.53 -9.25
CA HIS A 193 2.87 6.46 -8.13
C HIS A 193 4.12 6.52 -7.24
N VAL A 194 4.79 5.39 -7.01
CA VAL A 194 6.05 5.35 -6.24
C VAL A 194 7.15 6.06 -7.01
N SER A 195 7.26 5.82 -8.32
CA SER A 195 8.22 6.51 -9.21
C SER A 195 7.97 8.02 -9.35
N THR A 196 6.79 8.51 -8.96
CA THR A 196 6.53 9.96 -8.89
C THR A 196 7.17 10.59 -7.66
N ILE A 197 7.46 9.79 -6.62
CA ILE A 197 8.07 10.25 -5.37
C ILE A 197 9.61 10.12 -5.41
N THR A 198 10.13 9.04 -6.00
CA THR A 198 11.55 8.68 -6.04
C THR A 198 12.03 8.55 -7.47
#